data_AF-A0AAW2DV49-F1
#
_entry.id   AF-A0AAW2DV49-F1
#
_cell.length_a   1.000
_cell.length_b   1.000
_cell.length_c   1.000
_cell.angle_alpha   90.00
_cell.angle_beta   90.00
_cell.angle_gamma   90.00
#
_symmetry.space_group_name_H-M   'P 1'
#
loop_
_entity.id
_entity.type
_entity.pdbx_description
1 polymer ?
#
loop_
_entity_poly.entity_id
_entity_poly.type
_entity_poly.pdbx_seq_one_letter_code
_entity_poly.pdbx_strand_id
1 'polypeptide(L)'
;MVEVAVIIKVVNNLYKEWNGSKQKLIIGVISPYTAQVIAVQEKIGKKYENLDGFAVKVKSIEGFQGGEADIIILSTVRCNSDGSISFASNYGRINVALTRAR
;
A
#
# COMPACT_ATOMS: atom_id res chain seq x y z
N MET A 1 4.94 -14.48 -1.61
CA MET A 1 4.38 -14.39 -2.98
C MET A 1 2.87 -14.17 -3.02
N VAL A 2 2.07 -14.87 -2.21
CA VAL A 2 0.59 -14.73 -2.22
C VAL A 2 0.12 -13.31 -1.89
N GLU A 3 0.66 -12.69 -0.83
CA GLU A 3 0.28 -11.30 -0.47
C GLU A 3 0.55 -10.31 -1.60
N VAL A 4 1.69 -10.42 -2.29
CA VAL A 4 2.01 -9.55 -3.44
C VAL A 4 0.92 -9.70 -4.51
N ALA A 5 0.53 -10.93 -4.85
CA ALA A 5 -0.53 -11.15 -5.83
C ALA A 5 -1.87 -10.54 -5.41
N VAL A 6 -2.22 -10.62 -4.13
CA VAL A 6 -3.44 -9.99 -3.59
C VAL A 6 -3.37 -8.48 -3.67
N ILE A 7 -2.25 -7.86 -3.28
CA ILE A 7 -2.03 -6.41 -3.37
C ILE A 7 -2.22 -5.94 -4.82
N ILE A 8 -1.59 -6.63 -5.78
CA ILE A 8 -1.75 -6.30 -7.20
C ILE A 8 -3.21 -6.42 -7.65
N LYS A 9 -3.93 -7.46 -7.21
CA LYS A 9 -5.35 -7.64 -7.54
C LYS A 9 -6.21 -6.51 -6.99
N VAL A 10 -5.98 -6.09 -5.73
CA VAL A 10 -6.70 -4.97 -5.11
C VAL A 10 -6.41 -3.67 -5.86
N VAL A 11 -5.15 -3.35 -6.15
CA VAL A 11 -4.77 -2.13 -6.89
C VAL A 11 -5.39 -2.14 -8.30
N ASN A 12 -5.38 -3.29 -8.99
CA ASN A 12 -6.04 -3.42 -10.30
C ASN A 12 -7.55 -3.16 -10.23
N ASN A 13 -8.23 -3.63 -9.18
CA ASN A 13 -9.65 -3.39 -9.00
C ASN A 13 -9.93 -1.92 -8.74
N LEU A 14 -9.15 -1.28 -7.87
CA LEU A 14 -9.27 0.17 -7.61
C LEU A 14 -9.04 1.00 -8.87
N TYR A 15 -8.08 0.61 -9.70
CA TYR A 15 -7.85 1.24 -11.00
C TYR A 15 -9.06 1.13 -11.94
N LYS A 16 -9.71 -0.05 -12.00
CA LYS A 16 -10.91 -0.25 -12.83
C LYS A 16 -12.07 0.65 -12.42
N GLU A 17 -12.32 0.75 -11.11
CA GLU A 17 -13.37 1.62 -10.57
C GLU A 17 -13.03 3.11 -10.79
N TRP A 18 -11.75 3.47 -10.56
CA TRP A 18 -11.26 4.83 -10.78
C TRP A 18 -11.45 5.31 -12.23
N ASN A 19 -11.24 4.42 -13.22
CA ASN A 19 -11.32 4.78 -14.63
C ASN A 19 -12.71 5.31 -15.06
N GLY A 20 -13.77 5.01 -14.30
CA GLY A 20 -15.10 5.57 -14.50
C GLY A 20 -15.32 6.96 -13.89
N SER A 21 -14.61 7.29 -12.80
CA SER A 21 -14.77 8.54 -12.04
C SER A 21 -13.75 9.63 -12.43
N LYS A 22 -12.52 9.23 -12.78
CA LYS A 22 -11.36 10.11 -13.11
C LYS A 22 -11.02 11.17 -12.05
N GLN A 23 -11.46 11.00 -10.81
CA GLN A 23 -11.03 11.85 -9.70
C GLN A 23 -9.60 11.51 -9.28
N LYS A 24 -8.87 12.49 -8.72
CA LYS A 24 -7.52 12.23 -8.25
C LYS A 24 -7.54 11.18 -7.13
N LEU A 25 -6.80 10.09 -7.33
CA LEU A 25 -6.68 8.98 -6.39
C LEU A 25 -5.23 8.57 -6.21
N ILE A 26 -4.77 8.59 -4.97
CA ILE A 26 -3.42 8.19 -4.56
C ILE A 26 -3.55 6.98 -3.65
N ILE A 27 -2.93 5.87 -4.05
CA ILE A 27 -2.89 4.63 -3.28
C ILE A 27 -1.49 4.47 -2.69
N GLY A 28 -1.40 4.33 -1.37
CA GLY A 28 -0.16 4.00 -0.66
C GLY A 28 -0.13 2.52 -0.29
N VAL A 29 0.84 1.76 -0.78
CA VAL A 29 1.14 0.41 -0.30
C VAL A 29 2.30 0.49 0.68
N ILE A 30 2.06 0.04 1.91
CA ILE A 30 3.02 0.10 3.02
C ILE A 30 3.36 -1.31 3.48
N SER A 31 4.65 -1.59 3.69
CA SER A 31 5.09 -2.84 4.31
C SER A 31 6.29 -2.62 5.24
N PRO A 32 6.41 -3.36 6.36
CA PRO A 32 7.61 -3.33 7.20
C PRO A 32 8.82 -4.00 6.59
N TYR A 33 8.64 -4.81 5.54
CA TYR A 33 9.71 -5.59 4.97
C TYR A 33 10.16 -4.99 3.63
N THR A 34 11.40 -4.55 3.54
CA THR A 34 11.98 -4.00 2.31
C THR A 34 11.89 -4.97 1.13
N ALA A 35 12.11 -6.27 1.37
CA ALA A 35 11.95 -7.30 0.34
C ALA A 35 10.53 -7.35 -0.25
N GLN A 36 9.50 -7.12 0.59
CA GLN A 36 8.12 -7.07 0.13
C GLN A 36 7.85 -5.79 -0.67
N VAL A 37 8.38 -4.64 -0.23
CA VAL A 37 8.30 -3.37 -0.98
C VAL A 37 8.88 -3.55 -2.37
N ILE A 38 10.08 -4.12 -2.49
CA ILE A 38 10.74 -4.40 -3.77
C ILE A 38 9.89 -5.34 -4.61
N ALA A 39 9.44 -6.47 -4.05
CA ALA A 39 8.63 -7.45 -4.78
C ALA A 39 7.32 -6.86 -5.31
N VAL A 40 6.66 -5.97 -4.55
CA VAL A 40 5.45 -5.27 -5.01
C VAL A 40 5.81 -4.25 -6.09
N GLN A 41 6.87 -3.46 -5.93
CA GLN A 41 7.33 -2.50 -6.94
C GLN A 41 7.66 -3.19 -8.27
N GLU A 42 8.40 -4.29 -8.24
CA GLU A 42 8.72 -5.08 -9.43
C GLU A 42 7.46 -5.63 -10.12
N LYS A 43 6.49 -6.10 -9.34
CA LYS A 43 5.25 -6.68 -9.87
C LYS A 43 4.30 -5.62 -10.44
N ILE A 44 4.26 -4.43 -9.85
CA ILE A 44 3.54 -3.27 -10.40
C ILE A 44 4.24 -2.76 -11.67
N GLY A 45 5.58 -2.74 -11.64
CA GLY A 45 6.41 -2.17 -12.69
C GLY A 45 6.01 -0.72 -12.97
N LYS A 46 5.93 -0.38 -14.26
CA LYS A 46 5.57 0.96 -14.74
C LYS A 46 4.09 1.12 -15.06
N LYS A 47 3.25 0.16 -14.68
CA LYS A 47 1.86 0.06 -15.15
C LYS A 47 1.00 1.28 -14.83
N TYR A 48 1.28 1.93 -13.71
CA TYR A 48 0.58 3.13 -13.24
C TYR A 48 1.45 4.39 -13.29
N GLU A 49 2.60 4.33 -13.96
CA GLU A 49 3.41 5.52 -14.20
C GLU A 49 2.72 6.38 -15.28
N ASN A 50 2.76 7.71 -15.12
CA ASN A 50 2.22 8.69 -16.06
C ASN A 50 0.68 8.70 -16.21
N LEU A 51 -0.06 8.13 -15.25
CA LEU A 51 -1.50 8.29 -15.21
C LEU A 51 -1.86 9.62 -14.53
N ASP A 52 -2.51 10.51 -15.27
CA ASP A 52 -3.02 11.75 -14.69
C ASP A 52 -4.20 11.43 -13.76
N GLY A 53 -4.05 11.77 -12.48
CA GLY A 53 -5.07 11.50 -11.46
C GLY A 53 -5.04 10.10 -10.82
N PHE A 54 -4.12 9.19 -11.17
CA PHE A 54 -3.97 7.91 -10.46
C PHE A 54 -2.51 7.63 -10.12
N ALA A 55 -2.18 7.51 -8.84
CA ALA A 55 -0.82 7.25 -8.40
C ALA A 55 -0.75 6.11 -7.40
N VAL A 56 0.21 5.20 -7.57
CA VAL A 56 0.49 4.12 -6.61
C VAL A 56 1.87 4.31 -6.03
N LYS A 57 1.96 4.53 -4.72
CA LYS A 57 3.20 4.72 -3.97
C LYS A 57 3.47 3.48 -3.12
N VAL A 58 4.52 2.73 -3.42
CA VAL A 58 4.91 1.57 -2.61
C VAL A 58 6.13 1.94 -1.79
N LYS A 59 6.02 1.94 -0.46
CA LYS A 59 7.14 2.30 0.44
C LYS A 59 7.13 1.48 1.73
N SER A 60 8.24 1.55 2.47
CA SER A 60 8.28 1.12 3.87
C SER A 60 7.53 2.12 4.76
N ILE A 61 7.22 1.72 6.01
CA ILE A 61 6.56 2.60 6.98
C ILE A 61 7.34 3.89 7.20
N GLU A 62 8.66 3.79 7.35
CA GLU A 62 9.55 4.94 7.55
C GLU A 62 9.56 5.84 6.29
N GLY A 63 9.58 5.24 5.09
CA GLY A 63 9.52 5.97 3.84
C GLY A 63 8.18 6.67 3.56
N PHE A 64 7.13 6.33 4.33
CA PHE A 64 5.80 6.92 4.22
C PHE A 64 5.54 8.02 5.29
N GLN A 65 6.54 8.35 6.12
CA GLN A 65 6.41 9.41 7.11
C GLN A 65 6.16 10.77 6.42
N GLY A 66 5.02 11.41 6.73
CA GLY A 66 4.59 12.67 6.11
C GLY A 66 3.97 12.53 4.70
N GLY A 67 3.83 11.31 4.18
CA GLY A 67 3.14 11.04 2.93
C GLY A 67 1.64 10.86 3.13
N GLU A 68 0.83 11.47 2.27
CA GLU A 68 -0.63 11.29 2.21
C GLU A 68 -1.01 10.46 0.99
N ALA A 69 -2.05 9.65 1.16
CA ALA A 69 -2.68 8.84 0.11
C ALA A 69 -4.13 8.55 0.50
N ASP A 70 -5.05 8.73 -0.44
CA ASP A 70 -6.48 8.53 -0.25
C ASP A 70 -6.81 7.10 0.20
N ILE A 71 -6.02 6.10 -0.24
CA ILE A 71 -6.16 4.69 0.19
C ILE A 71 -4.81 4.16 0.67
N ILE A 72 -4.78 3.51 1.84
CA ILE A 72 -3.60 2.81 2.35
C ILE A 72 -3.83 1.28 2.36
N ILE A 73 -2.91 0.55 1.74
CA ILE A 73 -2.84 -0.92 1.77
C ILE A 73 -1.63 -1.31 2.62
N LEU A 74 -1.88 -1.88 3.80
CA LEU A 74 -0.83 -2.37 4.69
C LEU A 74 -0.60 -3.89 4.47
N SER A 75 0.61 -4.28 4.10
CA SER A 75 1.03 -5.68 3.98
C SER A 75 1.90 -6.04 5.18
N THR A 76 1.37 -6.89 6.06
CA THR A 76 2.03 -7.29 7.31
C THR A 76 2.95 -8.49 7.16
N VAL A 77 2.87 -9.27 6.07
CA VAL A 77 3.78 -10.38 5.65
C VAL A 77 3.89 -11.57 6.63
N ARG A 78 3.59 -11.36 7.91
CA ARG A 78 3.62 -12.32 8.99
C ARG A 78 2.25 -12.38 9.66
N CYS A 79 1.60 -13.53 9.56
CA CYS A 79 0.63 -14.00 10.54
C CYS A 79 1.33 -15.10 11.33
N ASN A 80 1.76 -14.82 12.56
CA ASN A 80 2.15 -15.88 13.48
C ASN A 80 0.88 -16.42 14.16
N SER A 81 0.83 -17.72 14.43
CA SER A 81 -0.27 -18.38 15.14
C SER A 81 -0.53 -17.83 16.55
N ASP A 82 0.42 -17.08 17.11
CA ASP A 82 0.31 -16.37 18.40
C ASP A 82 -0.43 -15.02 18.33
N GLY A 83 -0.93 -14.59 17.16
CA GLY A 83 -1.64 -13.30 17.01
C GLY A 83 -0.77 -12.06 17.23
N SER A 84 0.54 -12.22 17.44
CA SER A 84 1.48 -11.13 17.68
C SER A 84 1.93 -10.49 16.37
N ILE A 85 1.32 -9.36 16.02
CA ILE A 85 1.83 -8.46 15.00
C ILE A 85 2.85 -7.55 15.70
N SER A 86 4.15 -7.90 15.63
CA SER A 86 5.25 -7.09 16.22
C SER A 86 5.32 -5.65 15.70
N PHE A 87 4.62 -5.34 14.60
CA PHE A 87 4.44 -3.99 14.06
C PHE A 87 3.24 -3.23 14.68
N ALA A 88 2.22 -3.94 15.16
CA ALA A 88 0.99 -3.36 15.72
C ALA A 88 1.15 -2.92 17.18
N SER A 89 2.21 -3.37 17.86
CA SER A 89 2.57 -2.91 19.20
C SER A 89 3.09 -1.47 19.24
N ASN A 90 3.29 -0.82 18.09
CA ASN A 90 3.66 0.59 18.01
C ASN A 90 2.49 1.43 17.48
N TYR A 91 1.60 1.82 18.39
CA TYR A 91 0.37 2.59 18.15
C TYR A 91 0.56 3.82 17.24
N GLY A 92 1.72 4.49 17.28
CA GLY A 92 2.02 5.62 16.42
C GLY A 92 2.06 5.26 14.92
N ARG A 93 2.47 4.04 14.58
CA ARG A 93 2.60 3.57 13.18
C ARG A 93 1.25 3.15 12.60
N ILE A 94 0.36 2.60 13.42
CA ILE A 94 -1.03 2.31 13.05
C ILE A 94 -1.83 3.61 12.91
N ASN A 95 -1.69 4.56 13.83
CA ASN A 95 -2.38 5.84 13.73
C ASN A 95 -1.97 6.59 12.46
N VAL A 96 -0.69 6.54 12.04
CA VAL A 96 -0.26 7.12 10.76
C VAL A 96 -0.84 6.35 9.57
N ALA A 97 -0.93 5.02 9.60
CA ALA A 97 -1.56 4.26 8.51
C ALA A 97 -3.08 4.54 8.40
N LEU A 98 -3.77 4.72 9.53
CA LEU A 98 -5.22 4.96 9.60
C LEU A 98 -5.62 6.42 9.33
N THR A 99 -4.77 7.40 9.65
CA THR A 99 -5.09 8.84 9.52
C THR A 99 -4.73 9.44 8.16
N ARG A 100 -4.24 8.63 7.20
CA ARG A 100 -3.80 9.14 5.90
C ARG A 100 -4.81 8.96 4.78
N ALA A 101 -5.83 8.12 4.97
CA ALA A 101 -6.99 8.04 4.09
C ALA A 101 -7.89 9.27 4.29
N ARG A 102 -8.32 9.90 3.20
CA ARG A 102 -9.26 11.03 3.15
C ARG A 102 -10.46 10.69 2.29
#